data_AF-K1RQ40-F1
#
_entry.id   AF-K1RQ40-F1
#
_cell.length_a   1.000
_cell.length_b   1.000
_cell.length_c   1.000
_cell.angle_alpha   90.00
_cell.angle_beta   90.00
_cell.angle_gamma   90.00
#
_symmetry.space_group_name_H-M   'P 1'
#
loop_
_entity.id
_entity.type
_entity.pdbx_description
1 polymer ?
#
loop_
_entity_poly.entity_id
_entity_poly.type
_entity_poly.pdbx_seq_one_letter_code
_entity_poly.pdbx_strand_id
1 'polypeptide(L)'
;MGVHGTNLCQCDPQKEIKPRDSLVPIKCYIPAGTDCSWYKECLETRIACESTNERYAITYAEKYCKLYDDRYARFSDKGKVWIDAVRKCLQESLAYVMYPQSDVTCQSVKETAFLSHINCYKNPELGISFCDLSLSDQFRVFWTIKGALLEEFTKTVSSGWSVFKTCFSSSYPKKTERIIQLEIEPPKNKLTEKNLEDISVRLAYVLGWPTDIMFSSSSSKLSNPNSISVNIVISSKTYNNAYVNEAVNSVIERGLSNTLVALTLEDGRTLNIQGIKGCNDPSCSSTSFAFRTCKIFKVEL
;
A
#
# COMPACT_ATOMS: atom_id res chain seq x y z
N MET A 1 -29.13 -33.32 -26.68
CA MET A 1 -29.87 -32.05 -26.49
C MET A 1 -30.44 -32.07 -25.08
N GLY A 2 -29.88 -31.26 -24.18
CA GLY A 2 -30.34 -31.13 -22.80
C GLY A 2 -31.19 -29.87 -22.62
N VAL A 3 -32.15 -29.93 -21.70
CA VAL A 3 -32.90 -28.77 -21.19
C VAL A 3 -33.17 -29.08 -19.71
N HIS A 4 -32.32 -28.57 -18.80
CA HIS A 4 -32.50 -27.35 -18.02
C HIS A 4 -33.72 -27.33 -17.08
N GLY A 5 -33.39 -27.25 -15.78
CA GLY A 5 -34.29 -27.29 -14.65
C GLY A 5 -35.30 -26.14 -14.60
N THR A 6 -36.47 -26.50 -14.10
CA THR A 6 -37.54 -25.59 -13.68
C THR A 6 -38.06 -26.08 -12.33
N ASN A 7 -37.23 -25.96 -11.29
CA ASN A 7 -37.75 -25.84 -9.93
C ASN A 7 -37.58 -24.38 -9.53
N LEU A 8 -38.57 -23.57 -9.94
CA LEU A 8 -38.79 -22.23 -9.42
C LEU A 8 -39.05 -22.36 -7.91
N CYS A 9 -38.23 -21.70 -7.10
CA CYS A 9 -38.49 -21.57 -5.67
C CYS A 9 -39.86 -20.92 -5.47
N GLN A 10 -40.86 -21.68 -5.01
CA GLN A 10 -42.16 -21.13 -4.61
C GLN A 10 -42.05 -20.59 -3.18
N CYS A 11 -42.28 -19.28 -3.03
CA CYS A 11 -42.46 -18.67 -1.72
C CYS A 11 -43.87 -19.00 -1.23
N ASP A 12 -43.97 -19.81 -0.18
CA ASP A 12 -45.22 -20.07 0.54
C ASP A 12 -45.35 -19.06 1.69
N PRO A 13 -46.29 -18.09 1.62
CA PRO A 13 -46.45 -17.05 2.64
C PRO A 13 -46.96 -17.57 3.99
N GLN A 14 -47.50 -18.79 4.03
CA GLN A 14 -48.09 -19.39 5.25
C GLN A 14 -47.18 -20.42 5.91
N LYS A 15 -46.08 -20.78 5.25
CA LYS A 15 -45.07 -21.65 5.83
C LYS A 15 -44.26 -20.84 6.85
N GLU A 16 -44.53 -21.05 8.14
CA GLU A 16 -43.62 -20.63 9.19
C GLU A 16 -42.24 -21.23 8.89
N ILE A 17 -41.32 -20.38 8.44
CA ILE A 17 -39.91 -20.69 8.37
C ILE A 17 -39.45 -20.76 9.82
N LYS A 18 -39.55 -21.94 10.44
CA LYS A 18 -38.73 -22.22 11.61
C LYS A 18 -37.30 -21.95 11.15
N PRO A 19 -36.57 -20.99 11.75
CA PRO A 19 -35.18 -20.78 11.41
C PRO A 19 -34.54 -22.16 11.50
N ARG A 20 -34.06 -22.70 10.38
CA ARG A 20 -33.13 -23.82 10.44
C ARG A 20 -32.08 -23.33 11.42
N ASP A 21 -31.93 -23.97 12.57
CA ASP A 21 -31.06 -23.55 13.67
C ASP A 21 -29.69 -23.18 13.10
N SER A 22 -29.55 -21.92 12.70
CA SER A 22 -28.39 -21.46 11.97
C SER A 22 -27.45 -21.09 13.09
N LEU A 23 -26.60 -22.05 13.43
CA LEU A 23 -25.47 -21.85 14.35
C LEU A 23 -24.59 -20.66 13.91
N VAL A 24 -24.71 -20.22 12.65
CA VAL A 24 -24.02 -19.07 12.10
C VAL A 24 -24.89 -17.80 12.24
N PRO A 25 -24.40 -16.76 12.96
CA PRO A 25 -25.08 -15.47 13.10
C PRO A 25 -25.35 -14.76 11.76
N ILE A 26 -26.44 -13.99 11.67
CA ILE A 26 -26.81 -13.21 10.47
C ILE A 26 -25.69 -12.28 9.99
N LYS A 27 -24.95 -11.66 10.93
CA LYS A 27 -23.79 -10.79 10.61
C LYS A 27 -22.70 -11.48 9.80
N CYS A 28 -22.65 -12.81 9.81
CA CYS A 28 -21.71 -13.58 9.02
C CYS A 28 -22.12 -13.66 7.54
N TYR A 29 -23.42 -13.72 7.27
CA TYR A 29 -23.97 -13.73 5.91
C TYR A 29 -24.00 -12.34 5.28
N ILE A 30 -24.19 -11.30 6.10
CA ILE A 30 -24.31 -9.91 5.66
C ILE A 30 -23.30 -9.06 6.45
N PRO A 31 -22.01 -9.07 6.04
CA PRO A 31 -20.98 -8.32 6.73
C PRO A 31 -21.22 -6.80 6.62
N ALA A 32 -21.00 -6.09 7.72
CA ALA A 32 -21.08 -4.63 7.75
C ALA A 32 -19.91 -3.93 7.02
N GLY A 33 -18.80 -4.64 6.76
CA GLY A 33 -17.56 -4.10 6.19
C GLY A 33 -16.69 -3.38 7.21
N THR A 34 -17.28 -2.62 8.13
CA THR A 34 -16.55 -1.87 9.15
C THR A 34 -16.17 -2.72 10.37
N ASP A 35 -16.76 -3.91 10.55
CA ASP A 35 -16.42 -4.81 11.65
C ASP A 35 -15.32 -5.80 11.23
N CYS A 36 -14.08 -5.55 11.67
CA CYS A 36 -12.96 -6.47 11.39
C CYS A 36 -13.08 -7.80 12.14
N SER A 37 -13.86 -7.88 13.22
CA SER A 37 -14.01 -9.13 13.99
C SER A 37 -14.68 -10.23 13.16
N TRP A 38 -15.39 -9.88 12.08
CA TRP A 38 -16.00 -10.81 11.14
C TRP A 38 -15.03 -11.89 10.64
N TYR A 39 -13.77 -11.54 10.37
CA TYR A 39 -12.77 -12.52 9.92
C TYR A 39 -12.53 -13.63 10.96
N LYS A 40 -12.53 -13.29 12.24
CA LYS A 40 -12.33 -14.25 13.32
C LYS A 40 -13.62 -14.96 13.72
N GLU A 41 -14.67 -14.19 13.95
CA GLU A 41 -15.93 -14.68 14.52
C GLU A 41 -16.80 -15.42 13.49
N CYS A 42 -16.61 -15.14 12.20
CA CYS A 42 -17.35 -15.79 11.12
C CYS A 42 -16.45 -16.68 10.27
N LEU A 43 -15.44 -16.11 9.59
CA LEU A 43 -14.63 -16.85 8.61
C LEU A 43 -13.81 -17.96 9.27
N GLU A 44 -12.99 -17.65 10.27
CA GLU A 44 -12.14 -18.63 10.97
C GLU A 44 -12.97 -19.66 11.75
N THR A 45 -14.10 -19.24 12.33
CA THR A 45 -15.01 -20.16 13.04
C THR A 45 -15.67 -21.16 12.09
N ARG A 46 -15.97 -20.73 10.85
CA ARG A 46 -16.59 -21.57 9.82
C ARG A 46 -15.60 -22.53 9.17
N ILE A 47 -14.38 -22.06 8.91
CA ILE A 47 -13.29 -22.86 8.36
C ILE A 47 -11.99 -22.55 9.11
N ALA A 48 -11.65 -23.43 10.06
CA ALA A 48 -10.48 -23.27 10.92
C ALA A 48 -9.20 -23.53 10.12
N CYS A 49 -8.58 -22.46 9.63
CA CYS A 49 -7.36 -22.47 8.84
C CYS A 49 -6.13 -22.10 9.65
N GLU A 50 -6.29 -21.71 10.92
CA GLU A 50 -5.22 -21.24 11.79
C GLU A 50 -4.08 -22.24 11.99
N SER A 51 -4.37 -23.54 12.03
CA SER A 51 -3.35 -24.59 12.17
C SER A 51 -2.62 -24.93 10.85
N THR A 52 -3.05 -24.34 9.74
CA THR A 52 -2.48 -24.61 8.41
C THR A 52 -1.47 -23.53 8.03
N ASN A 53 -0.79 -23.68 6.89
CA ASN A 53 0.04 -22.61 6.33
C ASN A 53 -0.80 -21.49 5.68
N GLU A 54 -2.13 -21.64 5.61
CA GLU A 54 -3.06 -20.75 4.92
C GLU A 54 -3.95 -19.94 5.88
N ARG A 55 -3.32 -19.38 6.92
CA ARG A 55 -3.95 -18.63 8.04
C ARG A 55 -4.51 -17.25 7.66
N TYR A 56 -5.12 -17.14 6.49
CA TYR A 56 -5.50 -15.88 5.86
C TYR A 56 -6.36 -14.98 6.77
N ALA A 57 -7.41 -15.53 7.39
CA ALA A 57 -8.40 -14.74 8.11
C ALA A 57 -7.80 -13.93 9.26
N ILE A 58 -6.98 -14.56 10.11
CA ILE A 58 -6.44 -13.95 11.32
C ILE A 58 -5.12 -13.22 11.05
N THR A 59 -4.15 -13.90 10.42
CA THR A 59 -2.79 -13.36 10.33
C THR A 59 -2.65 -12.29 9.25
N TYR A 60 -3.59 -12.25 8.30
CA TYR A 60 -3.61 -11.28 7.22
C TYR A 60 -4.84 -10.37 7.30
N ALA A 61 -6.04 -10.91 7.06
CA ALA A 61 -7.22 -10.09 6.81
C ALA A 61 -7.63 -9.24 8.02
N GLU A 62 -7.79 -9.84 9.21
CA GLU A 62 -8.15 -9.12 10.43
C GLU A 62 -7.08 -8.11 10.82
N LYS A 63 -5.80 -8.51 10.77
CA LYS A 63 -4.64 -7.63 11.05
C LYS A 63 -4.66 -6.37 10.19
N TYR A 64 -4.78 -6.50 8.87
CA TYR A 64 -4.74 -5.35 7.96
C TYR A 64 -6.03 -4.55 7.93
N CYS A 65 -7.18 -5.19 8.20
CA CYS A 65 -8.44 -4.49 8.38
C CYS A 65 -8.35 -3.48 9.55
N LYS A 66 -7.84 -3.92 10.71
CA LYS A 66 -7.74 -3.08 11.91
C LYS A 66 -6.79 -1.89 11.77
N LEU A 67 -5.78 -1.96 10.89
CA LEU A 67 -4.90 -0.82 10.64
C LEU A 67 -5.66 0.41 10.09
N TYR A 68 -6.80 0.19 9.43
CA TYR A 68 -7.64 1.29 9.00
C TYR A 68 -8.42 1.91 10.14
N ASP A 69 -8.80 1.17 11.18
CA ASP A 69 -9.50 1.74 12.34
C ASP A 69 -8.65 2.85 13.01
N ASP A 70 -7.35 2.58 13.21
CA ASP A 70 -6.40 3.52 13.81
C ASP A 70 -6.10 4.74 12.92
N ARG A 71 -6.23 4.57 11.60
CA ARG A 71 -5.80 5.57 10.61
C ARG A 71 -6.98 6.27 9.94
N TYR A 72 -8.21 5.83 10.17
CA TYR A 72 -9.42 6.23 9.47
C TYR A 72 -9.62 7.76 9.45
N ALA A 73 -9.40 8.39 10.61
CA ALA A 73 -9.53 9.84 10.78
C ALA A 73 -8.57 10.66 9.90
N ARG A 74 -7.51 10.04 9.37
CA ARG A 74 -6.48 10.71 8.57
C ARG A 74 -6.79 10.74 7.07
N PHE A 75 -7.84 10.05 6.63
CA PHE A 75 -8.26 10.02 5.23
C PHE A 75 -9.22 11.18 4.93
N SER A 76 -9.26 11.60 3.66
CA SER A 76 -10.33 12.51 3.20
C SER A 76 -11.70 11.84 3.31
N ASP A 77 -12.78 12.60 3.22
CA ASP A 77 -14.13 12.02 3.25
C ASP A 77 -14.36 11.04 2.08
N LYS A 78 -13.76 11.32 0.91
CA LYS A 78 -13.75 10.39 -0.23
C LYS A 78 -12.94 9.12 0.08
N GLY A 79 -11.80 9.27 0.76
CA GLY A 79 -10.97 8.14 1.19
C GLY A 79 -11.68 7.24 2.21
N LYS A 80 -12.41 7.83 3.17
CA LYS A 80 -13.22 7.10 4.16
C LYS A 80 -14.31 6.25 3.49
N VAL A 81 -15.06 6.84 2.57
CA VAL A 81 -16.10 6.11 1.81
C VAL A 81 -15.47 4.95 1.03
N TRP A 82 -14.31 5.16 0.41
CA TRP A 82 -13.59 4.07 -0.28
C TRP A 82 -13.15 2.96 0.67
N ILE A 83 -12.59 3.29 1.84
CA ILE A 83 -12.16 2.30 2.84
C ILE A 83 -13.32 1.39 3.23
N ASP A 84 -14.47 1.97 3.57
CA ASP A 84 -15.64 1.22 4.01
C ASP A 84 -16.17 0.33 2.90
N ALA A 85 -16.25 0.86 1.67
CA ALA A 85 -16.73 0.13 0.50
C ALA A 85 -15.80 -1.05 0.14
N VAL A 86 -14.49 -0.87 0.24
CA VAL A 86 -13.50 -1.93 0.00
C VAL A 86 -13.57 -3.01 1.07
N ARG A 87 -13.60 -2.63 2.35
CA ARG A 87 -13.68 -3.62 3.44
C ARG A 87 -14.96 -4.45 3.34
N LYS A 88 -16.10 -3.81 3.01
CA LYS A 88 -17.37 -4.50 2.77
C LYS A 88 -17.25 -5.48 1.60
N CYS A 89 -16.79 -5.02 0.45
CA CYS A 89 -16.62 -5.87 -0.74
C CYS A 89 -15.73 -7.09 -0.46
N LEU A 90 -14.63 -6.91 0.26
CA LEU A 90 -13.71 -7.99 0.63
C LEU A 90 -14.40 -9.04 1.52
N GLN A 91 -15.18 -8.62 2.52
CA GLN A 91 -15.92 -9.54 3.39
C GLN A 91 -17.05 -10.25 2.62
N GLU A 92 -17.82 -9.53 1.80
CA GLU A 92 -18.89 -10.11 0.99
C GLU A 92 -18.38 -11.14 -0.02
N SER A 93 -17.18 -10.92 -0.59
CA SER A 93 -16.55 -11.89 -1.50
C SER A 93 -16.27 -13.25 -0.86
N LEU A 94 -16.27 -13.32 0.48
CA LEU A 94 -16.05 -14.54 1.27
C LEU A 94 -17.31 -15.01 2.02
N ALA A 95 -18.42 -14.28 1.93
CA ALA A 95 -19.68 -14.65 2.59
C ALA A 95 -20.25 -15.98 2.06
N TYR A 96 -19.85 -16.41 0.85
CA TYR A 96 -20.26 -17.70 0.29
C TYR A 96 -19.85 -18.90 1.18
N VAL A 97 -18.77 -18.76 1.96
CA VAL A 97 -18.26 -19.79 2.88
C VAL A 97 -19.27 -20.09 4.00
N MET A 98 -20.15 -19.14 4.32
CA MET A 98 -21.19 -19.31 5.34
C MET A 98 -22.32 -20.25 4.91
N TYR A 99 -22.46 -20.50 3.61
CA TYR A 99 -23.47 -21.43 3.10
C TYR A 99 -22.99 -22.88 3.24
N PRO A 100 -23.90 -23.86 3.35
CA PRO A 100 -23.54 -25.27 3.33
C PRO A 100 -22.95 -25.61 1.96
N GLN A 101 -21.63 -25.74 1.89
CA GLN A 101 -20.89 -26.14 0.69
C GLN A 101 -19.98 -27.32 1.06
N SER A 102 -19.85 -28.30 0.16
CA SER A 102 -19.10 -29.54 0.41
C SER A 102 -17.58 -29.37 0.31
N ASP A 103 -17.08 -28.39 -0.45
CA ASP A 103 -15.69 -28.43 -0.96
C ASP A 103 -14.87 -27.15 -0.70
N VAL A 104 -15.19 -26.37 0.32
CA VAL A 104 -14.40 -25.18 0.68
C VAL A 104 -13.15 -25.58 1.46
N THR A 105 -11.97 -25.26 0.91
CA THR A 105 -10.67 -25.51 1.54
C THR A 105 -9.97 -24.21 1.93
N CYS A 106 -9.07 -24.24 2.91
CA CYS A 106 -8.29 -23.07 3.32
C CYS A 106 -7.51 -22.43 2.16
N GLN A 107 -6.99 -23.24 1.25
CA GLN A 107 -6.34 -22.76 0.03
C GLN A 107 -7.32 -22.01 -0.86
N SER A 108 -8.49 -22.59 -1.15
CA SER A 108 -9.51 -21.94 -2.00
C SER A 108 -10.02 -20.62 -1.43
N VAL A 109 -10.14 -20.52 -0.09
CA VAL A 109 -10.52 -19.30 0.61
C VAL A 109 -9.43 -18.24 0.45
N LYS A 110 -8.17 -18.60 0.68
CA LYS A 110 -7.03 -17.69 0.53
C LYS A 110 -6.93 -17.16 -0.91
N GLU A 111 -7.02 -18.04 -1.91
CA GLU A 111 -6.97 -17.68 -3.32
C GLU A 111 -8.12 -16.71 -3.70
N THR A 112 -9.35 -17.05 -3.32
CA THR A 112 -10.53 -16.20 -3.56
C THR A 112 -10.36 -14.84 -2.90
N ALA A 113 -9.88 -14.82 -1.65
CA ALA A 113 -9.65 -13.59 -0.92
C ALA A 113 -8.62 -12.69 -1.61
N PHE A 114 -7.48 -13.22 -2.06
CA PHE A 114 -6.48 -12.41 -2.77
C PHE A 114 -6.96 -11.93 -4.14
N LEU A 115 -7.71 -12.74 -4.87
CA LEU A 115 -8.30 -12.34 -6.15
C LEU A 115 -9.32 -11.21 -5.98
N SER A 116 -10.13 -11.26 -4.91
CA SER A 116 -11.14 -10.23 -4.62
C SER A 116 -10.53 -8.83 -4.46
N HIS A 117 -9.27 -8.71 -4.00
CA HIS A 117 -8.60 -7.41 -3.83
C HIS A 117 -8.53 -6.61 -5.12
N ILE A 118 -8.32 -7.26 -6.27
CA ILE A 118 -8.27 -6.55 -7.56
C ILE A 118 -9.61 -5.87 -7.83
N ASN A 119 -10.69 -6.64 -7.72
CA ASN A 119 -12.03 -6.18 -8.07
C ASN A 119 -12.54 -5.18 -7.04
N CYS A 120 -12.37 -5.44 -5.75
CA CYS A 120 -12.81 -4.55 -4.69
C CYS A 120 -12.07 -3.21 -4.72
N TYR A 121 -10.78 -3.17 -5.07
CA TYR A 121 -10.06 -1.90 -5.18
C TYR A 121 -10.45 -1.11 -6.43
N LYS A 122 -10.79 -1.80 -7.53
CA LYS A 122 -11.19 -1.15 -8.79
C LYS A 122 -12.65 -0.70 -8.77
N ASN A 123 -13.56 -1.51 -8.25
CA ASN A 123 -15.00 -1.29 -8.35
C ASN A 123 -15.69 -1.77 -7.05
N PRO A 124 -15.49 -1.10 -5.91
CA PRO A 124 -16.26 -1.40 -4.71
C PRO A 124 -17.72 -0.93 -4.87
N GLU A 125 -18.61 -1.41 -4.01
CA GLU A 125 -20.09 -1.29 -4.12
C GLU A 125 -20.64 0.16 -4.14
N LEU A 126 -19.79 1.18 -3.97
CA LEU A 126 -20.14 2.61 -4.03
C LEU A 126 -19.49 3.36 -5.21
N GLY A 127 -18.87 2.63 -6.15
CA GLY A 127 -18.37 3.17 -7.42
C GLY A 127 -17.13 4.07 -7.33
N ILE A 128 -16.59 4.32 -6.14
CA ILE A 128 -15.32 5.03 -5.97
C ILE A 128 -14.20 4.01 -6.08
N SER A 129 -13.42 4.04 -7.15
CA SER A 129 -12.25 3.18 -7.30
C SER A 129 -11.05 3.72 -6.50
N PHE A 130 -10.04 2.87 -6.30
CA PHE A 130 -8.74 3.30 -5.79
C PHE A 130 -8.10 4.36 -6.70
N CYS A 131 -8.26 4.25 -8.01
CA CYS A 131 -7.78 5.22 -8.99
C CYS A 131 -8.47 6.59 -8.85
N ASP A 132 -9.71 6.65 -8.33
CA ASP A 132 -10.47 7.90 -8.15
C ASP A 132 -10.08 8.67 -6.89
N LEU A 133 -9.30 8.06 -6.00
CA LEU A 133 -8.84 8.69 -4.78
C LEU A 133 -7.83 9.80 -5.06
N SER A 134 -7.71 10.74 -4.10
CA SER A 134 -6.60 11.68 -4.10
C SER A 134 -5.28 10.91 -3.96
N LEU A 135 -4.19 11.41 -4.54
CA LEU A 135 -2.86 10.80 -4.35
C LEU A 135 -2.51 10.69 -2.86
N SER A 136 -2.88 11.69 -2.04
CA SER A 136 -2.69 11.62 -0.58
C SER A 136 -3.38 10.38 0.03
N ASP A 137 -4.64 10.12 -0.32
CA ASP A 137 -5.35 8.93 0.15
C ASP A 137 -4.75 7.65 -0.45
N GLN A 138 -4.40 7.63 -1.74
CA GLN A 138 -3.75 6.48 -2.37
C GLN A 138 -2.43 6.10 -1.69
N PHE A 139 -1.62 7.10 -1.33
CA PHE A 139 -0.40 6.92 -0.55
C PHE A 139 -0.71 6.41 0.87
N ARG A 140 -1.70 7.00 1.56
CA ARG A 140 -2.10 6.56 2.89
C ARG A 140 -2.57 5.11 2.90
N VAL A 141 -3.34 4.68 1.89
CA VAL A 141 -3.73 3.28 1.67
C VAL A 141 -2.48 2.41 1.52
N PHE A 142 -1.60 2.74 0.56
CA PHE A 142 -0.36 1.98 0.32
C PHE A 142 0.47 1.82 1.59
N TRP A 143 0.71 2.90 2.34
CA TRP A 143 1.46 2.87 3.60
C TRP A 143 0.73 2.17 4.75
N THR A 144 -0.59 2.06 4.67
CA THR A 144 -1.38 1.29 5.64
C THR A 144 -1.22 -0.20 5.44
N ILE A 145 -1.14 -0.66 4.20
CA ILE A 145 -1.07 -2.11 3.89
C ILE A 145 0.26 -2.55 3.31
N LYS A 146 1.31 -1.71 3.36
CA LYS A 146 2.64 -2.02 2.83
C LYS A 146 3.21 -3.32 3.41
N GLY A 147 3.03 -3.55 4.72
CA GLY A 147 3.42 -4.81 5.35
C GLY A 147 2.74 -6.02 4.71
N ALA A 148 1.47 -5.88 4.32
CA ALA A 148 0.67 -6.91 3.67
C ALA A 148 1.22 -7.24 2.28
N LEU A 149 1.64 -6.20 1.56
CA LEU A 149 2.26 -6.33 0.24
C LEU A 149 3.63 -7.00 0.34
N LEU A 150 4.42 -6.72 1.38
CA LEU A 150 5.77 -7.27 1.58
C LEU A 150 5.76 -8.72 2.08
N GLU A 151 4.88 -9.06 3.02
CA GLU A 151 4.74 -10.42 3.58
C GLU A 151 4.36 -11.43 2.47
N GLU A 152 3.43 -11.05 1.58
CA GLU A 152 2.97 -11.91 0.48
C GLU A 152 3.78 -11.78 -0.83
N PHE A 153 4.66 -10.77 -0.97
CA PHE A 153 5.58 -10.67 -2.13
C PHE A 153 6.53 -11.87 -2.23
N THR A 154 6.73 -12.57 -1.12
CA THR A 154 7.57 -13.78 -1.06
C THR A 154 6.86 -15.03 -1.58
N LYS A 155 5.53 -15.03 -1.72
CA LYS A 155 4.73 -16.16 -2.21
C LYS A 155 3.52 -15.67 -3.04
N THR A 156 3.75 -15.46 -4.33
CA THR A 156 2.72 -15.50 -5.38
C THR A 156 1.47 -14.63 -5.16
N VAL A 157 1.59 -13.29 -5.16
CA VAL A 157 0.47 -12.42 -5.56
C VAL A 157 0.97 -11.17 -6.32
N SER A 158 0.89 -11.21 -7.64
CA SER A 158 1.03 -10.05 -8.54
C SER A 158 -0.24 -9.17 -8.60
N SER A 159 -1.35 -9.66 -8.03
CA SER A 159 -2.71 -9.15 -8.15
C SER A 159 -2.94 -7.78 -7.50
N GLY A 160 -2.67 -7.64 -6.19
CA GLY A 160 -2.82 -6.36 -5.48
C GLY A 160 -1.85 -5.30 -5.99
N TRP A 161 -0.61 -5.72 -6.29
CA TRP A 161 0.41 -4.87 -6.91
C TRP A 161 -0.02 -4.31 -8.26
N SER A 162 -0.80 -5.06 -9.06
CA SER A 162 -1.27 -4.58 -10.36
C SER A 162 -2.20 -3.37 -10.25
N VAL A 163 -3.10 -3.32 -9.25
CA VAL A 163 -4.00 -2.18 -9.05
C VAL A 163 -3.21 -0.96 -8.60
N PHE A 164 -2.31 -1.13 -7.62
CA PHE A 164 -1.42 -0.05 -7.20
C PHE A 164 -0.56 0.42 -8.37
N LYS A 165 0.11 -0.47 -9.10
CA LYS A 165 0.95 -0.13 -10.24
C LYS A 165 0.15 0.58 -11.32
N THR A 166 -1.02 0.07 -11.71
CA THR A 166 -1.86 0.67 -12.74
C THR A 166 -2.50 1.99 -12.31
N CYS A 167 -2.99 2.12 -11.07
CA CYS A 167 -3.59 3.36 -10.59
C CYS A 167 -2.54 4.43 -10.25
N PHE A 168 -1.40 4.04 -9.69
CA PHE A 168 -0.26 4.96 -9.54
C PHE A 168 0.30 5.35 -10.90
N SER A 169 0.42 4.43 -11.87
CA SER A 169 0.94 4.74 -13.21
C SER A 169 -0.05 5.49 -14.09
N SER A 170 -1.36 5.24 -14.00
CA SER A 170 -2.40 5.99 -14.73
C SER A 170 -2.69 7.35 -14.11
N SER A 171 -2.41 7.49 -12.81
CA SER A 171 -2.30 8.80 -12.15
C SER A 171 -0.99 9.53 -12.50
N TYR A 172 -0.08 8.89 -13.26
CA TYR A 172 1.21 9.46 -13.68
C TYR A 172 1.24 9.76 -15.19
N PRO A 173 1.76 10.92 -15.62
CA PRO A 173 2.22 12.05 -14.84
C PRO A 173 1.12 13.12 -14.77
N LYS A 174 0.39 13.23 -13.65
CA LYS A 174 -0.01 14.59 -13.23
C LYS A 174 1.31 15.33 -12.98
N LYS A 175 1.54 16.45 -13.68
CA LYS A 175 2.82 17.18 -13.81
C LYS A 175 3.57 17.54 -12.51
N THR A 176 2.99 17.26 -11.34
CA THR A 176 3.37 17.70 -9.99
C THR A 176 4.16 16.69 -9.17
N GLU A 177 4.50 15.52 -9.69
CA GLU A 177 5.32 14.55 -8.95
C GLU A 177 6.72 14.43 -9.53
N ARG A 178 7.73 14.24 -8.68
CA ARG A 178 9.14 14.07 -9.07
C ARG A 178 9.77 12.97 -8.25
N ILE A 179 10.69 12.23 -8.85
CA ILE A 179 11.44 11.17 -8.18
C ILE A 179 12.87 11.63 -8.02
N ILE A 180 13.36 11.61 -6.78
CA ILE A 180 14.76 11.86 -6.44
C ILE A 180 15.34 10.54 -5.94
N GLN A 181 16.38 10.05 -6.60
CA GLN A 181 17.12 8.86 -6.17
C GLN A 181 18.44 9.30 -5.54
N LEU A 182 18.65 8.93 -4.27
CA LEU A 182 19.92 9.04 -3.58
C LEU A 182 20.67 7.72 -3.68
N GLU A 183 21.88 7.74 -4.21
CA GLU A 183 22.83 6.64 -4.09
C GLU A 183 23.63 6.84 -2.81
N ILE A 184 23.53 5.91 -1.87
CA ILE A 184 24.21 5.99 -0.57
C ILE A 184 25.15 4.80 -0.36
N GLU A 185 26.20 5.05 0.43
CA GLU A 185 27.06 3.96 0.91
C GLU A 185 26.24 2.95 1.73
N PRO A 186 26.47 1.64 1.56
CA PRO A 186 25.78 0.62 2.32
C PRO A 186 26.03 0.84 3.81
N PRO A 187 25.01 1.09 4.62
CA PRO A 187 25.18 1.19 6.05
C PRO A 187 25.52 -0.18 6.62
N LYS A 188 26.26 -0.20 7.75
CA LYS A 188 26.63 -1.44 8.46
C LYS A 188 25.40 -2.31 8.81
N ASN A 189 24.28 -1.65 9.12
CA ASN A 189 23.01 -2.30 9.42
C ASN A 189 22.03 -2.04 8.29
N LYS A 190 21.15 -3.02 8.01
CA LYS A 190 20.07 -2.88 7.02
C LYS A 190 19.19 -1.68 7.37
N LEU A 191 18.86 -0.87 6.37
CA LEU A 191 17.92 0.23 6.52
C LEU A 191 16.53 -0.32 6.83
N THR A 192 15.92 0.20 7.89
CA THR A 192 14.52 -0.05 8.23
C THR A 192 13.63 0.98 7.55
N GLU A 193 12.32 0.74 7.52
CA GLU A 193 11.35 1.72 6.97
C GLU A 193 11.40 3.05 7.71
N LYS A 194 11.52 3.01 9.04
CA LYS A 194 11.72 4.21 9.88
C LYS A 194 12.93 5.02 9.42
N ASN A 195 14.01 4.35 8.98
CA ASN A 195 15.19 5.05 8.49
C ASN A 195 14.95 5.70 7.13
N LEU A 196 14.16 5.09 6.25
CA LEU A 196 13.81 5.67 4.96
C LEU A 196 12.91 6.91 5.12
N GLU A 197 11.97 6.86 6.06
CA GLU A 197 11.15 8.03 6.41
C GLU A 197 12.02 9.15 6.98
N ASP A 198 12.88 8.84 7.95
CA ASP A 198 13.79 9.82 8.58
C ASP A 198 14.74 10.48 7.56
N ILE A 199 15.29 9.71 6.61
CA ILE A 199 16.08 10.27 5.50
C ILE A 199 15.30 11.37 4.76
N SER A 200 14.02 11.13 4.52
CA SER A 200 13.18 12.05 3.74
C SER A 200 12.80 13.29 4.51
N VAL A 201 12.45 13.12 5.80
CA VAL A 201 12.18 14.21 6.74
C VAL A 201 13.42 15.08 6.87
N ARG A 202 14.59 14.46 7.07
CA ARG A 202 15.85 15.19 7.22
C ARG A 202 16.26 15.89 5.94
N LEU A 203 16.09 15.25 4.79
CA LEU A 203 16.36 15.87 3.49
C LEU A 203 15.48 17.11 3.30
N ALA A 204 14.16 16.98 3.53
CA ALA A 204 13.23 18.10 3.43
C ALA A 204 13.61 19.25 4.38
N TYR A 205 14.01 18.94 5.61
CA TYR A 205 14.48 19.93 6.58
C TYR A 205 15.75 20.66 6.12
N VAL A 206 16.80 19.90 5.73
CA VAL A 206 18.09 20.46 5.28
C VAL A 206 17.92 21.31 4.02
N LEU A 207 17.02 20.92 3.13
CA LEU A 207 16.72 21.60 1.88
C LEU A 207 15.69 22.73 2.03
N GLY A 208 15.10 22.92 3.21
CA GLY A 208 14.09 23.94 3.45
C GLY A 208 12.84 23.78 2.60
N TRP A 209 12.40 22.54 2.34
CA TRP A 209 11.23 22.30 1.50
C TRP A 209 9.96 22.90 2.11
N PRO A 210 9.05 23.45 1.28
CA PRO A 210 7.76 23.91 1.75
C PRO A 210 7.01 22.82 2.52
N THR A 211 6.27 23.17 3.57
CA THR A 211 5.45 22.22 4.34
C THR A 211 4.34 21.56 3.51
N ASP A 212 4.06 22.13 2.34
CA ASP A 212 3.16 21.58 1.33
C ASP A 212 3.74 20.36 0.63
N ILE A 213 5.06 20.18 0.64
CA ILE A 213 5.71 19.01 0.06
C ILE A 213 5.41 17.77 0.90
N MET A 214 4.94 16.73 0.22
CA MET A 214 4.84 15.38 0.72
C MET A 214 5.93 14.53 0.09
N PHE A 215 6.38 13.51 0.82
CA PHE A 215 7.35 12.58 0.31
C PHE A 215 7.09 11.16 0.78
N SER A 216 7.61 10.21 0.02
CA SER A 216 7.56 8.79 0.34
C SER A 216 8.85 8.13 -0.14
N SER A 217 9.38 7.19 0.65
CA SER A 217 10.71 6.63 0.38
C SER A 217 10.74 5.12 0.36
N SER A 218 11.52 4.60 -0.57
CA SER A 218 11.79 3.18 -0.72
C SER A 218 13.27 2.96 -0.98
N SER A 219 13.76 1.75 -0.71
CA SER A 219 15.13 1.39 -1.03
C SER A 219 15.17 0.21 -2.00
N SER A 220 16.04 0.30 -2.99
CA SER A 220 16.36 -0.81 -3.91
C SER A 220 17.86 -1.09 -3.90
N LYS A 221 18.20 -2.38 -4.01
CA LYS A 221 19.60 -2.80 -4.18
C LYS A 221 20.02 -2.48 -5.61
N LEU A 222 21.11 -1.73 -5.77
CA LEU A 222 21.71 -1.46 -7.08
C LEU A 222 22.50 -2.68 -7.55
N SER A 223 22.74 -2.77 -8.86
CA SER A 223 23.64 -3.77 -9.45
C SER A 223 25.08 -3.66 -8.91
N ASN A 224 25.46 -2.46 -8.44
CA ASN A 224 26.71 -2.24 -7.73
C ASN A 224 26.59 -2.69 -6.26
N PRO A 225 27.41 -3.66 -5.80
CA PRO A 225 27.34 -4.19 -4.43
C PRO A 225 27.68 -3.15 -3.35
N ASN A 226 28.34 -2.05 -3.74
CA ASN A 226 28.84 -1.01 -2.82
C ASN A 226 27.92 0.22 -2.75
N SER A 227 26.64 0.10 -3.14
CA SER A 227 25.70 1.22 -3.08
C SER A 227 24.26 0.74 -2.91
N ILE A 228 23.47 1.47 -2.13
CA ILE A 228 22.02 1.30 -2.03
C ILE A 228 21.35 2.52 -2.65
N SER A 229 20.30 2.31 -3.42
CA SER A 229 19.46 3.42 -3.91
C SER A 229 18.31 3.66 -2.94
N VAL A 230 18.11 4.91 -2.54
CA VAL A 230 16.93 5.37 -1.83
C VAL A 230 16.13 6.24 -2.80
N ASN A 231 14.95 5.78 -3.21
CA ASN A 231 14.05 6.51 -4.09
C ASN A 231 13.05 7.29 -3.25
N ILE A 232 13.02 8.59 -3.45
CA ILE A 232 12.15 9.55 -2.76
C ILE A 232 11.20 10.12 -3.80
N VAL A 233 9.92 9.81 -3.69
CA VAL A 233 8.88 10.42 -4.50
C VAL A 233 8.40 11.67 -3.78
N ILE A 234 8.44 12.82 -4.44
CA ILE A 234 7.96 14.08 -3.89
C ILE A 234 6.75 14.60 -4.67
N SER A 235 5.83 15.22 -3.95
CA SER A 235 4.61 15.82 -4.50
C SER A 235 4.14 16.99 -3.63
N SER A 236 3.16 17.74 -4.11
CA SER A 236 2.55 18.88 -3.39
C SER A 236 1.16 18.50 -2.89
N LYS A 237 0.83 18.81 -1.63
CA LYS A 237 -0.52 18.62 -1.05
C LYS A 237 -1.58 19.36 -1.85
N THR A 238 -1.23 20.53 -2.36
CA THR A 238 -2.12 21.43 -3.13
C THR A 238 -1.99 21.27 -4.64
N TYR A 239 -1.24 20.28 -5.13
CA TYR A 239 -0.93 20.11 -6.56
C TYR A 239 -0.23 21.32 -7.20
N ASN A 240 0.55 22.06 -6.41
CA ASN A 240 1.31 23.20 -6.85
C ASN A 240 2.66 22.76 -7.45
N ASN A 241 2.79 22.85 -8.78
CA ASN A 241 4.02 22.55 -9.50
C ASN A 241 5.20 23.44 -9.10
N ALA A 242 4.95 24.69 -8.67
CA ALA A 242 6.01 25.61 -8.31
C ALA A 242 6.76 25.11 -7.07
N TYR A 243 6.05 24.66 -6.03
CA TYR A 243 6.67 24.10 -4.82
C TYR A 243 7.46 22.83 -5.12
N VAL A 244 6.96 21.98 -6.00
CA VAL A 244 7.66 20.74 -6.39
C VAL A 244 8.92 21.06 -7.18
N ASN A 245 8.86 22.01 -8.10
CA ASN A 245 10.03 22.45 -8.86
C ASN A 245 11.04 23.14 -7.94
N GLU A 246 10.59 23.95 -6.97
CA GLU A 246 11.44 24.56 -5.95
C GLU A 246 12.16 23.50 -5.11
N ALA A 247 11.44 22.46 -4.67
CA ALA A 247 12.01 21.33 -3.94
C ALA A 247 13.04 20.54 -4.77
N VAL A 248 12.80 20.34 -6.06
CA VAL A 248 13.78 19.72 -6.97
C VAL A 248 15.00 20.63 -7.17
N ASN A 249 14.79 21.92 -7.40
CA ASN A 249 15.87 22.86 -7.63
C ASN A 249 16.79 22.96 -6.41
N SER A 250 16.24 22.93 -5.18
CA SER A 250 17.06 22.94 -3.97
C SER A 250 17.94 21.68 -3.83
N VAL A 251 17.47 20.51 -4.31
CA VAL A 251 18.29 19.30 -4.42
C VAL A 251 19.42 19.51 -5.43
N ILE A 252 19.11 20.06 -6.60
CA ILE A 252 20.08 20.32 -7.68
C ILE A 252 21.16 21.29 -7.19
N GLU A 253 20.78 22.42 -6.61
CA GLU A 253 21.70 23.44 -6.10
C GLU A 253 22.64 22.88 -5.02
N ARG A 254 22.09 22.11 -4.07
CA ARG A 254 22.87 21.52 -2.97
C ARG A 254 23.74 20.35 -3.42
N GLY A 255 23.30 19.60 -4.44
CA GLY A 255 24.09 18.59 -5.11
C GLY A 255 25.27 19.19 -5.88
N LEU A 256 25.03 20.22 -6.71
CA LEU A 256 26.05 20.90 -7.50
C LEU A 256 27.08 21.64 -6.63
N SER A 257 26.65 22.24 -5.52
CA SER A 257 27.54 22.90 -4.54
C SER A 257 28.30 21.89 -3.66
N ASN A 258 28.08 20.59 -3.84
CA ASN A 258 28.67 19.52 -3.02
C ASN A 258 28.44 19.73 -1.52
N THR A 259 27.28 20.30 -1.16
CA THR A 259 26.88 20.51 0.24
C THR A 259 25.94 19.40 0.73
N LEU A 260 25.29 18.67 -0.19
CA LEU A 260 24.50 17.47 0.09
C LEU A 260 25.32 16.18 -0.09
N VAL A 261 26.41 16.07 0.66
CA VAL A 261 27.33 14.89 0.62
C VAL A 261 27.04 13.87 1.70
N ALA A 262 26.34 14.29 2.76
CA ALA A 262 25.96 13.42 3.86
C ALA A 262 24.65 13.89 4.50
N LEU A 263 23.91 12.93 5.08
CA LEU A 263 22.71 13.19 5.86
C LEU A 263 22.85 12.53 7.24
N THR A 264 22.77 13.33 8.30
CA THR A 264 22.73 12.83 9.68
C THR A 264 21.29 12.61 10.11
N LEU A 265 20.95 11.35 10.36
CA LEU A 265 19.65 10.87 10.82
C LEU A 265 19.40 11.29 12.28
N GLU A 266 18.13 11.17 12.73
CA GLU A 266 17.75 11.47 14.12
C GLU A 266 18.48 10.59 15.15
N ASP A 267 18.79 9.35 14.78
CA ASP A 267 19.54 8.42 15.64
C ASP A 267 21.06 8.68 15.66
N GLY A 268 21.51 9.78 15.05
CA GLY A 268 22.90 10.20 15.01
C GLY A 268 23.75 9.51 13.94
N ARG A 269 23.19 8.55 13.17
CA ARG A 269 23.92 7.93 12.06
C ARG A 269 24.06 8.90 10.89
N THR A 270 25.26 8.97 10.32
CA THR A 270 25.53 9.75 9.12
C THR A 270 25.57 8.83 7.89
N LEU A 271 24.72 9.12 6.92
CA LEU A 271 24.69 8.44 5.62
C LEU A 271 25.49 9.24 4.62
N ASN A 272 26.50 8.62 4.00
CA ASN A 272 27.25 9.24 2.92
C ASN A 272 26.48 9.06 1.61
N ILE A 273 26.18 10.19 0.96
CA ILE A 273 25.57 10.23 -0.36
C ILE A 273 26.72 10.18 -1.37
N GLN A 274 26.65 9.26 -2.33
CA GLN A 274 27.61 9.06 -3.43
C GLN A 274 27.11 9.63 -4.76
N GLY A 275 25.81 9.80 -4.89
CA GLY A 275 25.18 10.29 -6.10
C GLY A 275 23.73 10.67 -5.88
N ILE A 276 23.24 11.57 -6.74
CA ILE A 276 21.87 12.07 -6.69
C ILE A 276 21.35 12.12 -8.12
N LYS A 277 20.14 11.60 -8.34
CA LYS A 277 19.47 11.60 -9.64
C LYS A 277 18.04 12.09 -9.51
N GLY A 278 17.56 12.81 -10.53
CA GLY A 278 16.14 12.99 -10.78
C GLY A 278 15.69 11.95 -11.80
N CYS A 279 14.65 11.17 -11.49
CA CYS A 279 14.17 10.10 -12.35
C CYS A 279 12.84 10.48 -13.01
N ASN A 280 12.72 10.23 -14.31
CA ASN A 280 11.48 10.46 -15.05
C ASN A 280 10.51 9.28 -14.94
N ASP A 281 11.01 8.11 -14.52
CA ASP A 281 10.25 6.88 -14.36
C ASP A 281 10.63 6.15 -13.04
N PRO A 282 9.76 5.27 -12.51
CA PRO A 282 10.01 4.57 -11.25
C PRO A 282 11.24 3.65 -11.24
N SER A 283 11.66 3.13 -12.40
CA SER A 283 12.87 2.31 -12.51
C SER A 283 14.14 3.14 -12.66
N CYS A 284 14.01 4.47 -12.77
CA CYS A 284 15.09 5.40 -13.08
C CYS A 284 15.90 5.02 -14.32
N SER A 285 15.23 4.46 -15.33
CA SER A 285 15.83 4.14 -16.63
C SER A 285 16.10 5.42 -17.45
N SER A 286 15.30 6.46 -17.20
CA SER A 286 15.45 7.81 -17.72
C SER A 286 15.65 8.80 -16.57
N THR A 287 16.63 9.69 -16.71
CA THR A 287 16.95 10.70 -15.70
C THR A 287 16.75 12.12 -16.25
N SER A 288 16.27 13.02 -15.38
CA SER A 288 16.18 14.47 -15.65
C SER A 288 17.47 15.20 -15.29
N PHE A 289 18.17 14.71 -14.25
CA PHE A 289 19.48 15.19 -13.84
C PHE A 289 20.22 14.09 -13.08
N ALA A 290 21.54 14.15 -13.05
CA ALA A 290 22.37 13.22 -12.31
C ALA A 290 23.70 13.88 -11.93
N PHE A 291 24.11 13.74 -10.68
CA PHE A 291 25.40 14.23 -10.19
C PHE A 291 26.04 13.18 -9.29
N ARG A 292 27.37 13.15 -9.27
CA ARG A 292 28.16 12.41 -8.28
C ARG A 292 28.67 13.39 -7.23
N THR A 293 28.67 12.97 -5.98
CA THR A 293 29.23 13.75 -4.87
C THR A 293 30.71 13.43 -4.70
N CYS A 294 31.50 14.43 -4.35
CA CYS A 294 32.92 14.24 -4.03
C CYS A 294 33.08 14.09 -2.51
N LYS A 295 33.76 13.04 -2.06
CA LYS A 295 34.18 12.91 -0.64
C LYS A 295 35.11 14.09 -0.31
N ILE A 296 34.68 14.97 0.57
CA ILE A 296 35.56 15.99 1.16
C ILE A 296 36.42 15.25 2.18
N PHE A 297 37.68 14.96 1.84
CA PHE A 297 38.67 14.56 2.84
C PHE A 297 38.94 15.79 3.71
N LYS A 298 38.54 15.75 4.98
CA LYS A 298 39.11 16.68 5.97
C LYS A 298 40.60 16.37 6.05
N VAL A 299 41.43 17.26 5.52
CA VAL A 299 42.85 17.31 5.87
C VAL A 299 42.87 17.92 7.28
N GLU A 300 43.08 17.08 8.30
CA GLU A 300 43.50 17.58 9.60
C GLU A 300 44.91 18.15 9.43
N LEU A 301 45.04 19.47 9.60
CA LEU A 301 46.30 20.20 9.70
C LEU A 301 46.72 20.27 11.17
#